data_AF-A0A2I0PLX4-F1
#
_entry.id   AF-A0A2I0PLX4-F1
#
_cell.length_a   1.000
_cell.length_b   1.000
_cell.length_c   1.000
_cell.angle_alpha   90.00
_cell.angle_beta   90.00
_cell.angle_gamma   90.00
#
_symmetry.space_group_name_H-M   'P 1'
#
loop_
_entity.id
_entity.type
_entity.pdbx_description
1 polymer ?
#
loop_
_entity_poly.entity_id
_entity_poly.type
_entity_poly.pdbx_seq_one_letter_code
_entity_poly.pdbx_strand_id
1 'polypeptide(L)'
;MANEDIIREIYQILEKRRDDPIDSYTSKIMQDDKKAAEDKILEKIGEESAEVIIASKNNDNLVYESADLIFHTLLLLVYKGIELDELLDEFKRRRK
;
A
#
# COMPACT_ATOMS: atom_id res chain seq x y z
N MET A 1 4.55 18.13 13.15
CA MET A 1 5.56 17.43 12.31
C MET A 1 5.02 16.05 12.04
N ALA A 2 5.18 15.53 10.82
CA ALA A 2 4.78 14.16 10.52
C ALA A 2 5.62 13.19 11.37
N ASN A 3 5.00 12.15 11.91
CA ASN A 3 5.69 11.10 12.65
C ASN A 3 6.22 10.06 11.66
N GLU A 4 7.49 9.66 11.77
CA GLU A 4 8.09 8.61 10.93
C GLU A 4 7.45 7.23 11.20
N ASP A 5 6.79 7.05 12.36
CA ASP A 5 6.08 5.80 12.69
C ASP A 5 4.77 5.61 11.90
N ILE A 6 4.30 6.61 11.15
CA ILE A 6 3.01 6.57 10.45
C ILE A 6 2.87 5.37 9.51
N ILE A 7 3.96 4.95 8.87
CA ILE A 7 3.97 3.79 7.97
C ILE A 7 3.72 2.50 8.77
N ARG A 8 4.31 2.38 9.95
CA ARG A 8 4.11 1.22 10.83
C ARG A 8 2.70 1.19 11.38
N GLU A 9 2.15 2.34 11.78
CA GLU A 9 0.75 2.46 12.22
C GLU A 9 -0.23 2.05 11.11
N ILE A 10 -0.01 2.54 9.87
CA ILE A 10 -0.81 2.15 8.70
C ILE A 10 -0.73 0.65 8.47
N TYR A 11 0.48 0.07 8.52
CA TYR A 11 0.67 -1.37 8.32
C TYR A 11 -0.12 -2.21 9.32
N GLN A 12 -0.04 -1.86 10.61
CA GLN A 12 -0.78 -2.54 11.68
C GLN A 12 -2.30 -2.44 11.49
N ILE A 13 -2.79 -1.29 11.00
CA ILE A 13 -4.21 -1.13 10.67
C ILE A 13 -4.60 -2.08 9.52
N LEU A 14 -3.78 -2.19 8.49
CA LEU A 14 -4.02 -3.07 7.35
C LEU A 14 -4.00 -4.54 7.77
N GLU A 15 -3.06 -4.96 8.60
CA GLU A 15 -3.00 -6.31 9.18
C GLU A 15 -4.26 -6.61 10.00
N LYS A 16 -4.67 -5.68 10.85
CA LYS A 16 -5.91 -5.82 11.61
C LYS A 16 -7.12 -5.99 10.70
N ARG A 17 -7.20 -5.26 9.59
CA ARG A 17 -8.33 -5.35 8.64
C ARG A 17 -8.30 -6.64 7.80
N ARG A 18 -7.13 -7.26 7.61
CA ARG A 18 -6.98 -8.59 7.01
C ARG A 18 -7.51 -9.67 7.96
N ASP A 19 -7.13 -9.59 9.23
CA ASP A 19 -7.39 -10.66 10.22
C ASP A 19 -8.75 -10.51 10.93
N ASP A 20 -9.23 -9.28 11.10
CA ASP A 20 -10.53 -8.90 11.68
C ASP A 20 -11.27 -7.93 10.74
N PRO A 21 -11.92 -8.45 9.68
CA PRO A 21 -12.45 -7.60 8.62
C PRO A 21 -13.67 -6.80 9.06
N ILE A 22 -13.55 -5.47 9.03
CA ILE A 22 -14.65 -4.51 9.25
C ILE A 22 -15.26 -4.01 7.93
N ASP A 23 -16.39 -3.31 7.96
CA ASP A 23 -16.93 -2.60 6.78
C ASP A 23 -16.03 -1.41 6.38
N SER A 24 -14.96 -1.70 5.64
CA SER A 24 -14.01 -0.71 5.13
C SER A 24 -13.58 -1.04 3.70
N TYR A 25 -13.12 -0.03 2.96
CA TYR A 25 -12.62 -0.19 1.59
C TYR A 25 -11.57 -1.29 1.47
N THR A 26 -10.55 -1.27 2.33
CA THR A 26 -9.46 -2.26 2.30
C THR A 26 -9.93 -3.65 2.69
N SER A 27 -10.86 -3.78 3.65
CA SER A 27 -11.42 -5.08 4.01
C SER A 27 -12.22 -5.68 2.85
N LYS A 28 -12.95 -4.86 2.08
CA LYS A 28 -13.72 -5.32 0.91
C LYS A 28 -12.83 -5.82 -0.21
N ILE A 29 -11.68 -5.16 -0.42
CA ILE A 29 -10.70 -5.61 -1.41
C ILE A 29 -10.11 -6.96 -1.01
N MET A 30 -9.71 -7.13 0.25
CA MET A 30 -9.06 -8.37 0.72
C MET A 30 -10.00 -9.57 0.86
N GLN A 31 -11.32 -9.35 0.98
CA GLN A 31 -12.31 -10.42 1.20
C GLN A 31 -12.91 -11.02 -0.08
N ASP A 32 -12.65 -10.43 -1.25
CA ASP A 32 -13.08 -11.05 -2.50
C ASP A 32 -12.35 -12.38 -2.72
N ASP A 33 -12.85 -13.27 -3.59
CA ASP A 33 -12.22 -14.57 -3.80
C ASP A 33 -10.71 -14.39 -4.06
N LYS A 34 -9.87 -15.21 -3.43
CA LYS A 34 -8.42 -14.97 -3.24
C LYS A 34 -7.64 -14.59 -4.51
N LYS A 35 -8.18 -14.87 -5.69
CA LYS A 35 -7.61 -14.43 -6.96
C LYS A 35 -8.10 -13.03 -7.34
N ALA A 36 -9.41 -12.77 -7.28
CA ALA A 36 -9.96 -11.44 -7.53
C ALA A 36 -9.48 -10.37 -6.54
N ALA A 37 -9.26 -10.72 -5.26
CA ALA A 37 -8.72 -9.78 -4.28
C ALA A 37 -7.31 -9.30 -4.66
N GLU A 38 -6.42 -10.22 -5.05
CA GLU A 38 -5.09 -9.89 -5.51
C GLU A 38 -5.13 -9.09 -6.81
N ASP A 39 -5.93 -9.53 -7.78
CA ASP A 39 -6.08 -8.85 -9.08
C ASP A 39 -6.52 -7.39 -8.89
N LYS A 40 -7.48 -7.12 -7.99
CA LYS A 40 -7.92 -5.74 -7.65
C LYS A 40 -6.83 -4.89 -7.02
N ILE A 41 -6.01 -5.45 -6.12
CA ILE A 41 -4.88 -4.73 -5.52
C ILE A 41 -3.86 -4.39 -6.61
N LEU A 42 -3.56 -5.32 -7.51
CA LEU A 42 -2.61 -5.12 -8.60
C LEU A 42 -3.13 -4.12 -9.64
N GLU A 43 -4.43 -4.13 -9.95
CA GLU A 43 -5.08 -3.11 -10.79
C GLU A 43 -4.88 -1.71 -10.23
N LYS A 44 -5.13 -1.52 -8.92
CA LYS A 44 -4.89 -0.24 -8.24
C LYS A 44 -3.42 0.17 -8.29
N ILE A 45 -2.49 -0.74 -7.99
CA ILE A 45 -1.04 -0.44 -8.09
C ILE A 45 -0.68 0.03 -9.52
N GLY A 46 -1.24 -0.60 -10.55
CA GLY A 46 -1.04 -0.20 -11.95
C GLY A 46 -1.59 1.20 -12.26
N GLU A 47 -2.80 1.50 -11.78
CA GLU A 47 -3.44 2.81 -11.89
C GLU A 47 -2.60 3.90 -11.21
N GLU A 48 -2.28 3.74 -9.92
CA GLU A 48 -1.51 4.73 -9.15
C GLU A 48 -0.11 4.94 -9.71
N SER A 49 0.52 3.89 -10.26
CA SER A 49 1.81 4.00 -10.93
C SER A 49 1.74 4.91 -12.15
N ALA A 50 0.66 4.82 -12.93
CA ALA A 50 0.44 5.70 -14.07
C ALA A 50 0.13 7.14 -13.62
N GLU A 51 -0.65 7.31 -12.56
CA GLU A 51 -1.00 8.62 -12.01
C GLU A 51 0.22 9.35 -11.44
N VAL A 52 1.14 8.66 -10.74
CA VAL A 52 2.43 9.23 -10.31
C VAL A 52 3.24 9.78 -11.50
N ILE A 53 3.31 9.02 -12.61
CA ILE A 53 4.02 9.44 -13.83
C ILE A 53 3.37 10.69 -14.41
N ILE A 54 2.04 10.70 -14.53
CA ILE A 54 1.28 11.83 -15.09
C ILE A 54 1.42 13.06 -14.20
N ALA A 55 1.27 12.91 -12.88
CA ALA A 55 1.38 13.99 -11.93
C ALA A 55 2.77 14.64 -11.96
N SER A 56 3.83 13.82 -12.06
CA SER A 56 5.19 14.33 -12.24
C SER A 56 5.37 15.09 -13.56
N LYS A 57 4.70 14.67 -14.64
CA LYS A 57 4.81 15.30 -15.96
C LYS A 57 4.05 16.62 -16.04
N ASN A 58 2.95 16.73 -15.32
CA ASN A 58 2.03 17.87 -15.39
C ASN A 58 2.22 18.89 -14.25
N ASN A 59 3.10 18.61 -13.28
CA ASN A 59 3.23 19.36 -12.02
C ASN A 59 1.93 19.38 -11.19
N ASP A 60 1.20 18.26 -11.21
CA ASP A 60 0.02 18.04 -10.36
C ASP A 60 0.45 17.53 -8.98
N ASN A 61 -0.49 16.95 -8.21
CA ASN A 61 -0.28 16.57 -6.82
C ASN A 61 0.53 15.27 -6.66
N LEU A 62 1.82 15.32 -6.98
CA LEU A 62 2.73 14.17 -6.93
C LEU A 62 2.78 13.49 -5.55
N VAL A 63 2.62 14.25 -4.46
CA VAL A 63 2.62 13.70 -3.09
C VAL A 63 1.40 12.82 -2.85
N TYR A 64 0.23 13.23 -3.36
CA TYR A 64 -1.00 12.47 -3.22
C TYR A 64 -0.92 11.13 -3.97
N GLU A 65 -0.54 11.14 -5.24
CA GLU A 65 -0.43 9.89 -6.03
C GLU A 65 0.69 8.98 -5.51
N SER A 66 1.79 9.57 -5.04
CA SER A 66 2.87 8.77 -4.43
C SER A 66 2.40 8.09 -3.13
N ALA A 67 1.59 8.79 -2.32
CA ALA A 67 1.04 8.21 -1.11
C ALA A 67 0.07 7.07 -1.44
N ASP A 68 -0.75 7.19 -2.50
CA ASP A 68 -1.70 6.15 -2.85
C ASP A 68 -1.02 4.91 -3.44
N LEU A 69 0.01 5.10 -4.28
CA LEU A 69 0.87 4.02 -4.76
C LEU A 69 1.55 3.27 -3.61
N ILE A 70 2.13 4.01 -2.66
CA ILE A 70 2.77 3.41 -1.48
C ILE A 70 1.74 2.67 -0.64
N PHE A 71 0.56 3.25 -0.41
CA PHE A 71 -0.51 2.64 0.38
C PHE A 71 -0.96 1.30 -0.22
N HIS A 72 -1.24 1.24 -1.51
CA HIS A 72 -1.63 0.00 -2.19
C HIS A 72 -0.49 -1.02 -2.26
N THR A 73 0.77 -0.56 -2.30
CA THR A 73 1.93 -1.45 -2.17
C THR A 73 2.00 -2.09 -0.78
N LEU A 74 1.81 -1.31 0.30
CA LEU A 74 1.75 -1.86 1.66
C LEU A 74 0.56 -2.82 1.84
N LEU A 75 -0.58 -2.50 1.24
CA LEU A 75 -1.77 -3.36 1.21
C LEU A 75 -1.46 -4.73 0.59
N LEU A 76 -0.71 -4.75 -0.52
CA LEU A 76 -0.27 -5.99 -1.16
C LEU A 76 0.64 -6.81 -0.24
N LEU A 77 1.60 -6.19 0.44
CA LEU A 77 2.50 -6.89 1.35
C LEU A 77 1.75 -7.54 2.51
N VAL A 78 0.82 -6.81 3.13
CA VAL A 78 -0.07 -7.35 4.18
C VAL A 78 -0.91 -8.49 3.64
N TYR A 79 -1.52 -8.33 2.46
CA TYR A 79 -2.32 -9.36 1.81
C TYR A 79 -1.51 -10.64 1.55
N LYS A 80 -0.21 -10.50 1.20
CA LYS A 80 0.72 -11.61 1.01
C LYS A 80 1.31 -12.18 2.30
N GLY A 81 1.01 -11.59 3.46
CA GLY A 81 1.55 -12.01 4.75
C GLY A 81 3.04 -11.74 4.91
N ILE A 82 3.56 -10.72 4.24
CA ILE A 82 4.94 -10.25 4.38
C ILE A 82 5.01 -9.32 5.59
N GLU A 83 6.08 -9.39 6.38
CA GLU A 83 6.25 -8.51 7.54
C GLU A 83 6.83 -7.15 7.11
N LEU A 84 6.40 -6.05 7.73
CA LEU A 84 6.92 -4.70 7.41
C LEU A 84 8.45 -4.63 7.58
N ASP A 85 9.00 -5.34 8.57
CA ASP A 85 10.43 -5.32 8.86
C ASP A 85 11.26 -5.92 7.70
N GLU A 86 10.70 -6.84 6.90
CA GLU A 86 11.35 -7.34 5.68
C GLU A 86 11.57 -6.23 4.65
N LEU A 87 10.55 -5.38 4.43
CA LEU A 87 10.65 -4.22 3.54
C LEU A 87 11.67 -3.20 4.07
N LEU A 88 11.64 -2.92 5.38
CA LEU A 88 12.55 -1.96 6.02
C LEU A 88 14.01 -2.43 5.96
N ASP A 89 14.27 -3.72 6.13
CA ASP A 89 15.59 -4.30 5.95
C ASP A 89 16.08 -4.13 4.50
N GLU A 90 15.19 -4.27 3.52
CA GLU A 90 15.51 -4.07 2.11
C GLU A 90 15.80 -2.58 1.80
N PHE A 91 15.10 -1.63 2.44
CA PHE A 91 15.46 -0.21 2.38
C PHE A 91 16.80 0.09 3.07
N LYS A 92 17.07 -0.53 4.23
CA LYS A 92 18.35 -0.41 4.93
C LYS A 92 19.52 -0.87 4.05
N ARG A 93 19.33 -1.92 3.25
CA ARG A 93 20.32 -2.38 2.25
C ARG A 93 20.54 -1.39 1.11
N ARG A 94 19.51 -0.63 0.70
CA ARG A 94 19.60 0.41 -0.35
C ARG A 94 20.28 1.71 0.10
N ARG A 95 20.19 2.05 1.39
CA ARG A 95 20.77 3.27 1.98
C ARG A 95 22.31 3.32 1.98
N LYS A 96 22.99 2.33 1.41
CA LYS A 96 24.46 2.28 1.39
C LYS A 96 25.09 3.53 0.80
#